data_AF-A0A8S9ZK34-F1
#
_entry.id   AF-A0A8S9ZK34-F1
#
_cell.length_a   1.000
_cell.length_b   1.000
_cell.length_c   1.000
_cell.angle_alpha   90.00
_cell.angle_beta   90.00
_cell.angle_gamma   90.00
#
_symmetry.space_group_name_H-M   'P 1'
#
loop_
_entity.id
_entity.type
_entity.pdbx_description
1 polymer ?
#
loop_
_entity_poly.entity_id
_entity_poly.type
_entity_poly.pdbx_seq_one_letter_code
_entity_poly.pdbx_strand_id
1 'polypeptide(L)'
;MEKQRNTRLYDLWECENNDSKKKSKSSHYIPSILPSVNLPDEGISYNPPLGSYLEFVGKVVKEEKRISAEEERIEKKIREDDRFVNFGGLKEEFKFTIEGPLSIGEYKIEKQEPIEYTECKVEEKSEEKSDEKVRSRLRRKKEKNIKKNLIVSKLIDSQKKNQKQQLESLKSLTKNVKAECAKRLNEVKLKKVQWAVKNLTTRKRLGRGKFEPHEEPILTPSQLPGSLRCLTSDGSSLIQERVKSLQQRNILPIGGANKSRTRKNRLKIKFVEKRTVKSVTVDSQIV
;
A
#
# COMPACT_ATOMS: atom_id res chain seq x y z
N MET A 1 -60.58 -30.67 -25.82
CA MET A 1 -59.88 -29.38 -25.59
C MET A 1 -58.95 -29.55 -24.40
N GLU A 2 -57.78 -30.11 -24.66
CA GLU A 2 -56.74 -30.39 -23.67
C GLU A 2 -56.16 -29.07 -23.15
N LYS A 3 -56.36 -28.80 -21.86
CA LYS A 3 -55.70 -27.69 -21.15
C LYS A 3 -54.22 -28.02 -21.07
N GLN A 4 -53.40 -27.33 -21.86
CA GLN A 4 -51.95 -27.36 -21.74
C GLN A 4 -51.58 -27.04 -20.28
N ARG A 5 -50.99 -28.01 -19.59
CA ARG A 5 -50.43 -27.82 -18.25
C ARG A 5 -49.18 -26.96 -18.44
N ASN A 6 -49.20 -25.74 -17.91
CA ASN A 6 -48.03 -24.87 -17.82
C ASN A 6 -46.88 -25.62 -17.11
N THR A 7 -45.91 -26.12 -17.88
CA THR A 7 -44.70 -26.80 -17.40
C THR A 7 -43.55 -25.83 -17.14
N ARG A 8 -43.85 -24.56 -16.85
CA ARG A 8 -42.90 -23.59 -16.29
C ARG A 8 -43.39 -23.17 -14.91
N LEU A 9 -43.30 -24.08 -13.93
CA LEU A 9 -43.88 -23.85 -12.60
C LEU A 9 -42.93 -23.16 -11.61
N TYR A 10 -41.62 -23.06 -11.84
CA TYR A 10 -40.73 -22.25 -11.00
C TYR A 10 -39.50 -21.79 -11.79
N ASP A 11 -39.28 -20.47 -11.88
CA ASP A 11 -37.98 -19.93 -12.21
C ASP A 11 -37.12 -20.00 -10.94
N LEU A 12 -36.22 -20.99 -10.85
CA LEU A 12 -35.31 -21.14 -9.71
C LEU A 12 -34.32 -19.95 -9.56
N TRP A 13 -34.27 -19.05 -10.55
CA TRP A 13 -33.38 -17.90 -10.57
C TRP A 13 -34.09 -16.59 -10.21
N GLU A 14 -35.42 -16.57 -10.12
CA GLU A 14 -36.20 -15.46 -9.54
C GLU A 14 -36.15 -15.51 -8.00
N CYS A 15 -34.95 -15.49 -7.42
CA CYS A 15 -34.79 -15.06 -6.03
C CYS A 15 -34.94 -13.54 -5.98
N GLU A 16 -36.18 -13.06 -6.15
CA GLU A 16 -36.55 -11.71 -5.76
C GLU A 16 -36.14 -11.50 -4.30
N ASN A 17 -35.36 -10.44 -4.10
CA ASN A 17 -34.85 -9.79 -2.90
C ASN A 17 -35.74 -9.78 -1.63
N ASN A 18 -36.24 -10.93 -1.20
CA ASN A 18 -37.00 -11.12 0.04
C ASN A 18 -36.06 -11.36 1.23
N ASP A 19 -34.93 -10.65 1.25
CA ASP A 19 -34.00 -10.56 2.37
C ASP A 19 -34.51 -9.52 3.40
N SER A 20 -35.74 -9.68 3.91
CA SER A 20 -36.31 -8.79 4.94
C SER A 20 -35.69 -9.00 6.33
N LYS A 21 -34.78 -9.96 6.48
CA LYS A 21 -34.03 -10.20 7.72
C LYS A 21 -32.77 -9.34 7.70
N LYS A 22 -32.68 -8.38 8.62
CA LYS A 22 -31.48 -7.54 8.85
C LYS A 22 -30.26 -8.45 9.09
N LYS A 23 -29.44 -8.66 8.06
CA LYS A 23 -28.17 -9.40 8.15
C LYS A 23 -27.20 -8.59 9.01
N SER A 24 -26.37 -9.27 9.80
CA SER A 24 -25.36 -8.60 10.62
C SER A 24 -24.31 -7.93 9.72
N LYS A 25 -23.73 -6.81 10.17
CA LYS A 25 -22.69 -6.08 9.41
C LYS A 25 -21.48 -6.97 9.06
N SER A 26 -21.19 -7.99 9.88
CA SER A 26 -20.14 -8.99 9.65
C SER A 26 -20.41 -9.86 8.42
N SER A 27 -21.67 -10.16 8.12
CA SER A 27 -22.06 -10.99 6.97
C SER A 27 -21.75 -10.34 5.62
N HIS A 28 -21.60 -9.01 5.58
CA HIS A 28 -21.27 -8.26 4.36
C HIS A 28 -19.76 -8.01 4.21
N TYR A 29 -18.92 -8.60 5.08
CA TYR A 29 -17.49 -8.44 5.00
C TYR A 29 -16.92 -9.23 3.80
N ILE A 30 -16.41 -8.50 2.81
CA ILE A 30 -15.74 -9.06 1.64
C ILE A 30 -14.23 -9.04 1.91
N PRO A 31 -13.56 -10.21 2.02
CA PRO A 31 -12.15 -10.28 2.37
C PRO A 31 -11.21 -9.84 1.23
N SER A 32 -11.63 -10.00 -0.03
CA SER A 32 -10.85 -9.67 -1.23
C SER A 32 -11.74 -9.36 -2.43
N ILE A 33 -11.27 -8.52 -3.36
CA ILE A 33 -11.94 -8.22 -4.65
C ILE A 33 -11.52 -9.21 -5.76
N LEU A 34 -10.53 -10.08 -5.50
CA LEU A 34 -10.03 -11.04 -6.48
C LEU A 34 -11.12 -11.98 -7.01
N PRO A 35 -11.04 -12.39 -8.29
CA PRO A 35 -12.01 -13.28 -8.90
C PRO A 35 -12.04 -14.64 -8.18
N SER A 36 -13.21 -15.28 -8.16
CA SER A 36 -13.37 -16.58 -7.49
C SER A 36 -12.59 -17.70 -8.20
N VAL A 37 -12.55 -17.62 -9.53
CA VAL A 37 -11.90 -18.56 -10.42
C VAL A 37 -10.94 -17.76 -11.29
N ASN A 38 -9.67 -18.16 -11.31
CA ASN A 38 -8.70 -17.64 -12.26
C ASN A 38 -8.93 -18.35 -13.59
N LEU A 39 -8.92 -17.59 -14.68
CA LEU A 39 -8.98 -18.16 -16.02
C LEU A 39 -7.55 -18.54 -16.43
N PRO A 40 -7.32 -19.74 -16.97
CA PRO A 40 -6.00 -20.13 -17.46
C PRO A 40 -5.62 -19.31 -18.70
N ASP A 41 -4.31 -19.13 -18.90
CA ASP A 41 -3.76 -18.53 -20.12
C ASP A 41 -4.05 -19.41 -21.35
N GLU A 42 -4.27 -18.79 -22.50
CA GLU A 42 -4.55 -19.50 -23.77
C GLU A 42 -3.39 -20.43 -24.20
N GLY A 43 -2.16 -20.08 -23.82
CA GLY A 43 -0.96 -20.86 -24.10
C GLY A 43 -0.90 -22.22 -23.39
N ILE A 44 -1.75 -22.46 -22.39
CA ILE A 44 -1.88 -23.73 -21.67
C ILE A 44 -2.80 -24.70 -22.42
N SER A 45 -3.58 -24.20 -23.39
CA SER A 45 -4.49 -25.06 -24.14
C SER A 45 -3.75 -26.20 -24.83
N TYR A 46 -4.48 -27.29 -25.06
CA TYR A 46 -3.98 -28.49 -25.72
C TYR A 46 -3.32 -28.21 -27.08
N ASN A 47 -3.90 -27.27 -27.85
CA ASN A 47 -3.42 -26.86 -29.16
C ASN A 47 -3.41 -25.32 -29.24
N PRO A 48 -2.43 -24.67 -28.60
CA PRO A 48 -2.37 -23.23 -28.52
C PRO A 48 -1.89 -22.65 -29.85
N PRO A 49 -2.32 -21.44 -30.23
CA PRO A 49 -1.66 -20.72 -31.31
C PRO A 49 -0.21 -20.43 -30.92
N LEU A 50 0.70 -20.54 -31.89
CA LEU A 50 2.15 -20.42 -31.66
C LEU A 50 2.53 -19.13 -30.90
N GLY A 51 1.88 -18.01 -31.24
CA GLY A 51 2.10 -16.73 -30.56
C GLY A 51 1.79 -16.78 -29.07
N SER A 52 0.59 -17.23 -28.70
CA SER A 52 0.16 -17.31 -27.29
C SER A 52 0.99 -18.33 -26.50
N TYR A 53 1.40 -19.44 -27.12
CA TYR A 53 2.29 -20.42 -26.49
C TYR A 53 3.66 -19.82 -26.17
N LEU A 54 4.30 -19.15 -27.15
CA LEU A 54 5.60 -18.52 -26.93
C LEU A 54 5.54 -17.40 -25.89
N GLU A 55 4.44 -16.63 -25.86
CA GLU A 55 4.22 -15.62 -24.83
C GLU A 55 4.14 -16.28 -23.44
N PHE A 56 3.33 -17.33 -23.31
CA PHE A 56 3.16 -18.07 -22.06
C PHE A 56 4.47 -18.69 -21.56
N VAL A 57 5.19 -19.43 -22.42
CA VAL A 57 6.53 -19.96 -22.10
C VAL A 57 7.49 -18.82 -21.72
N GLY A 58 7.40 -17.69 -22.42
CA GLY A 58 8.18 -16.50 -22.10
C GLY A 58 7.87 -15.90 -20.72
N LYS A 59 6.62 -15.96 -20.24
CA LYS A 59 6.24 -15.56 -18.88
C LYS A 59 6.86 -16.50 -17.85
N VAL A 60 6.72 -17.81 -18.04
CA VAL A 60 7.28 -18.82 -17.13
C VAL A 60 8.80 -18.70 -17.04
N VAL A 61 9.50 -18.63 -18.19
CA VAL A 61 10.97 -18.52 -18.20
C VAL A 61 11.45 -17.27 -17.44
N LYS A 62 10.68 -16.18 -17.44
CA LYS A 62 11.01 -14.99 -16.64
C LYS A 62 10.84 -15.23 -15.14
N GLU A 63 9.84 -16.01 -14.73
CA GLU A 63 9.61 -16.38 -13.34
C GLU A 63 10.69 -17.34 -12.84
N GLU A 64 10.99 -18.40 -13.59
CA GLU A 64 12.08 -19.35 -13.30
C GLU A 64 13.43 -18.64 -13.17
N LYS A 65 13.77 -17.74 -14.10
CA LYS A 65 15.01 -16.94 -14.00
C LYS A 65 15.06 -16.08 -12.73
N ARG A 66 13.92 -15.61 -12.22
CA ARG A 66 13.88 -14.86 -10.95
C ARG A 66 14.13 -15.79 -9.78
N ILE A 67 13.50 -16.97 -9.77
CA ILE A 67 13.68 -17.98 -8.73
C ILE A 67 15.14 -18.44 -8.70
N SER A 68 15.72 -18.84 -9.84
CA SER A 68 17.13 -19.24 -9.93
C SER A 68 18.08 -18.13 -9.47
N ALA A 69 17.83 -16.87 -9.83
CA ALA A 69 18.65 -15.76 -9.39
C ALA A 69 18.55 -15.50 -7.87
N GLU A 70 17.38 -15.74 -7.26
CA GLU A 70 17.21 -15.67 -5.82
C GLU A 70 17.93 -16.82 -5.10
N GLU A 71 17.86 -18.03 -5.64
CA GLU A 71 18.59 -19.20 -5.14
C GLU A 71 20.10 -18.97 -5.20
N GLU A 72 20.64 -18.52 -6.33
CA GLU A 72 22.07 -18.19 -6.46
C GLU A 72 22.51 -17.11 -5.46
N ARG A 73 21.67 -16.11 -5.19
CA ARG A 73 21.95 -15.08 -4.18
C ARG A 73 21.98 -15.66 -2.77
N ILE A 74 21.09 -16.60 -2.46
CA ILE A 74 21.05 -17.29 -1.17
C ILE A 74 22.28 -18.20 -1.04
N GLU A 75 22.62 -18.97 -2.07
CA GLU A 75 23.80 -19.83 -2.09
C GLU A 75 25.10 -19.04 -1.92
N LYS A 76 25.24 -17.88 -2.59
CA LYS A 76 26.40 -17.00 -2.40
C LYS A 76 26.52 -16.51 -0.97
N LYS A 77 25.40 -16.10 -0.35
CA LYS A 77 25.37 -15.68 1.07
C LYS A 77 25.72 -16.83 2.00
N ILE A 78 25.17 -18.03 1.79
CA ILE A 78 25.51 -19.21 2.59
C ILE A 78 27.00 -19.54 2.45
N ARG A 79 27.55 -19.50 1.22
CA ARG A 79 29.00 -19.70 1.00
C ARG A 79 29.85 -18.62 1.67
N GLU A 80 29.38 -17.38 1.71
CA GLU A 80 30.05 -16.30 2.46
C GLU A 80 30.02 -16.60 3.96
N ASP A 81 28.85 -16.91 4.52
CA ASP A 81 28.68 -17.26 5.93
C ASP A 81 29.53 -18.49 6.33
N ASP A 82 29.58 -19.53 5.49
CA ASP A 82 30.43 -20.71 5.72
C ASP A 82 31.92 -20.36 5.66
N ARG A 83 32.34 -19.45 4.78
CA ARG A 83 33.71 -18.91 4.81
C ARG A 83 33.97 -18.19 6.13
N PHE A 84 33.06 -17.33 6.59
CA PHE A 84 33.19 -16.61 7.86
C PHE A 84 33.24 -17.56 9.08
N VAL A 85 32.52 -18.67 9.07
CA VAL A 85 32.55 -19.66 10.16
C VAL A 85 33.84 -20.49 10.15
N ASN A 86 34.39 -20.79 8.98
CA ASN A 86 35.65 -21.55 8.84
C ASN A 86 36.91 -20.70 9.13
N PHE A 87 36.85 -19.38 8.98
CA PHE A 87 37.87 -18.46 9.52
C PHE A 87 37.62 -18.21 11.02
N GLY A 88 37.89 -19.22 11.85
CA GLY A 88 37.72 -19.18 13.30
C GLY A 88 38.58 -18.12 14.01
N GLY A 89 38.17 -16.85 13.95
CA GLY A 89 38.85 -15.77 14.69
C GLY A 89 38.30 -14.35 14.55
N LEU A 90 37.62 -13.97 13.46
CA LEU A 90 37.28 -12.55 13.23
C LEU A 90 35.87 -12.16 13.71
N LYS A 91 35.57 -12.34 15.01
CA LYS A 91 34.45 -11.62 15.65
C LYS A 91 34.80 -10.17 16.01
N GLU A 92 36.07 -9.77 15.91
CA GLU A 92 36.55 -8.45 16.33
C GLU A 92 36.24 -7.34 15.31
N GLU A 93 36.15 -7.64 14.02
CA GLU A 93 35.98 -6.59 13.00
C GLU A 93 34.55 -6.06 12.86
N PHE A 94 33.56 -6.79 13.38
CA PHE A 94 32.17 -6.31 13.43
C PHE A 94 31.90 -5.31 14.57
N LYS A 95 32.77 -5.21 15.59
CA LYS A 95 32.67 -4.14 16.59
C LYS A 95 32.99 -2.76 16.02
N PHE A 96 33.89 -2.69 15.03
CA PHE A 96 34.25 -1.43 14.37
C PHE A 96 33.08 -0.80 13.61
N THR A 97 32.11 -1.58 13.13
CA THR A 97 30.92 -1.04 12.44
C THR A 97 29.81 -0.54 13.37
N ILE A 98 29.82 -0.95 14.64
CA ILE A 98 28.82 -0.51 15.64
C ILE A 98 29.29 0.80 16.31
N GLU A 99 30.59 1.07 16.30
CA GLU A 99 31.22 2.26 16.87
C GLU A 99 31.76 3.23 15.79
N GLY A 100 30.90 3.76 14.91
CA GLY A 100 31.15 4.99 14.13
C GLY A 100 30.52 5.03 12.73
N PRO A 101 29.94 6.17 12.25
CA PRO A 101 30.23 7.56 12.61
C PRO A 101 28.99 8.38 13.02
N LEU A 102 28.75 8.55 14.32
CA LEU A 102 28.03 9.72 14.85
C LEU A 102 29.06 10.80 15.23
N SER A 103 29.78 11.33 14.24
CA SER A 103 30.42 12.64 14.37
C SER A 103 29.55 13.61 13.58
N ILE A 104 28.44 14.02 14.23
CA ILE A 104 27.67 15.17 13.76
C ILE A 104 28.56 16.38 14.04
N GLY A 105 29.21 16.84 12.99
CA GLY A 105 30.01 18.04 12.99
C GLY A 105 29.20 19.20 13.56
N GLU A 106 29.82 19.88 14.52
CA GLU A 106 29.45 21.20 15.01
C GLU A 106 29.40 22.19 13.84
N TYR A 107 28.21 22.44 13.30
CA TYR A 107 28.00 23.61 12.45
C TYR A 107 27.66 24.81 13.33
N LYS A 108 28.66 25.70 13.39
CA LYS A 108 28.63 27.00 14.03
C LYS A 108 27.51 27.89 13.47
N ILE A 109 26.97 28.65 14.41
CA ILE A 109 26.00 29.74 14.32
C ILE A 109 26.50 30.84 13.37
N GLU A 110 25.63 31.31 12.47
CA GLU A 110 25.65 32.71 12.02
C GLU A 110 24.28 33.36 12.30
N LYS A 111 24.30 34.22 13.32
CA LYS A 111 23.28 35.25 13.57
C LYS A 111 23.45 36.31 12.48
N GLN A 112 22.38 36.65 11.77
CA GLN A 112 22.31 37.90 11.03
C GLN A 112 21.36 38.85 11.76
N GLU A 113 21.95 39.98 12.17
CA GLU A 113 21.30 41.11 12.83
C GLU A 113 20.48 41.96 11.82
N PRO A 114 19.50 42.73 12.32
CA PRO A 114 18.50 43.41 11.51
C PRO A 114 19.04 44.65 10.76
N ILE A 115 18.53 44.83 9.55
CA ILE A 115 18.83 45.93 8.63
C ILE A 115 18.37 47.28 9.23
N GLU A 116 19.31 48.21 9.25
CA GLU A 116 19.19 49.58 9.72
C GLU A 116 18.22 50.45 8.90
N TYR A 117 17.64 51.41 9.60
CA TYR A 117 16.73 52.43 9.14
C TYR A 117 17.41 53.38 8.14
N THR A 118 16.90 53.46 6.92
CA THR A 118 17.24 54.54 5.98
C THR A 118 16.49 55.80 6.38
N GLU A 119 17.19 56.73 7.04
CA GLU A 119 16.75 58.12 7.20
C GLU A 119 16.68 58.80 5.83
N CYS A 120 15.46 59.16 5.41
CA CYS A 120 15.23 60.06 4.30
C CYS A 120 15.71 61.46 4.67
N LYS A 121 16.83 61.85 4.04
CA LYS A 121 17.34 63.21 3.95
C LYS A 121 16.23 64.14 3.45
N VAL A 122 15.71 65.00 4.33
CA VAL A 122 14.83 66.10 3.95
C VAL A 122 15.72 67.19 3.37
N GLU A 123 15.67 67.35 2.05
CA GLU A 123 16.23 68.52 1.38
C GLU A 123 15.38 69.75 1.74
N GLU A 124 15.97 70.67 2.51
CA GLU A 124 15.46 72.02 2.68
C GLU A 124 15.63 72.78 1.35
N LYS A 125 14.53 72.93 0.60
CA LYS A 125 14.44 73.97 -0.43
C LYS A 125 14.00 75.27 0.25
N SER A 126 14.95 76.20 0.31
CA SER A 126 14.74 77.62 0.53
C SER A 126 13.79 78.19 -0.52
N GLU A 127 12.58 78.56 -0.12
CA GLU A 127 11.69 79.40 -0.92
C GLU A 127 11.91 80.87 -0.54
N GLU A 128 12.31 81.63 -1.54
CA GLU A 128 12.51 83.07 -1.56
C GLU A 128 11.22 83.80 -1.15
N LYS A 129 11.38 84.82 -0.31
CA LYS A 129 10.30 85.73 0.08
C LYS A 129 10.14 86.78 -1.01
N SER A 130 9.05 86.70 -1.77
CA SER A 130 8.52 87.84 -2.52
C SER A 130 7.37 88.50 -1.75
N ASP A 131 7.46 89.82 -1.64
CA ASP A 131 6.52 90.70 -0.96
C ASP A 131 5.13 90.68 -1.57
N GLU A 132 4.12 90.31 -0.78
CA GLU A 132 2.74 90.69 -1.03
C GLU A 132 1.99 91.02 0.28
N LYS A 133 1.60 92.29 0.37
CA LYS A 133 0.40 92.88 1.02
C LYS A 133 -0.11 92.18 2.29
N VAL A 134 -0.21 92.97 3.38
CA VAL A 134 -0.81 92.62 4.68
C VAL A 134 -2.23 92.05 4.52
N ARG A 135 -2.34 90.75 4.25
CA ARG A 135 -3.58 89.98 4.36
C ARG A 135 -3.84 89.75 5.85
N SER A 136 -5.05 90.07 6.30
CA SER A 136 -5.54 89.81 7.66
C SER A 136 -5.03 88.49 8.23
N ARG A 137 -4.41 88.53 9.42
CA ARG A 137 -3.81 87.38 10.14
C ARG A 137 -4.76 86.17 10.22
N LEU A 138 -6.08 86.43 10.21
CA LEU A 138 -7.17 85.46 10.14
C LEU A 138 -7.22 84.67 8.82
N ARG A 139 -6.98 85.33 7.67
CA ARG A 139 -7.03 84.71 6.34
C ARG A 139 -5.86 83.74 6.13
N ARG A 140 -4.65 84.11 6.59
CA ARG A 140 -3.44 83.27 6.58
C ARG A 140 -3.57 82.04 7.49
N LYS A 141 -4.23 82.18 8.65
CA LYS A 141 -4.56 81.05 9.55
C LYS A 141 -5.58 80.10 8.91
N LYS A 142 -6.61 80.62 8.24
CA LYS A 142 -7.61 79.81 7.52
C LYS A 142 -6.98 79.00 6.38
N GLU A 143 -6.15 79.61 5.53
CA GLU A 143 -5.43 78.90 4.46
C GLU A 143 -4.49 77.81 5.00
N LYS A 144 -3.76 78.07 6.10
CA LYS A 144 -2.93 77.04 6.74
C LYS A 144 -3.76 75.87 7.28
N ASN A 145 -4.92 76.12 7.88
CA ASN A 145 -5.83 75.06 8.33
C ASN A 145 -6.42 74.27 7.15
N ILE A 146 -6.79 74.94 6.07
CA ILE A 146 -7.29 74.27 4.86
C ILE A 146 -6.19 73.35 4.27
N LYS A 147 -4.94 73.84 4.16
CA LYS A 147 -3.80 73.02 3.72
C LYS A 147 -3.55 71.83 4.64
N LYS A 148 -3.59 72.02 5.97
CA LYS A 148 -3.47 70.92 6.94
C LYS A 148 -4.59 69.89 6.79
N ASN A 149 -5.84 70.33 6.66
CA ASN A 149 -6.99 69.44 6.46
C ASN A 149 -6.91 68.67 5.14
N LEU A 150 -6.40 69.29 4.08
CA LEU A 150 -6.14 68.63 2.79
C LEU A 150 -5.03 67.58 2.89
N ILE A 151 -3.98 67.83 3.66
CA ILE A 151 -2.90 66.85 3.89
C ILE A 151 -3.44 65.68 4.71
N VAL A 152 -4.18 65.96 5.79
CA VAL A 152 -4.77 64.94 6.66
C VAL A 152 -5.78 64.07 5.89
N SER A 153 -6.65 64.68 5.07
CA SER A 153 -7.60 63.91 4.23
C SER A 153 -6.88 63.03 3.20
N LYS A 154 -5.85 63.54 2.52
CA LYS A 154 -5.03 62.73 1.60
C LYS A 154 -4.34 61.55 2.30
N LEU A 155 -3.84 61.75 3.52
CA LEU A 155 -3.24 60.68 4.32
C LEU A 155 -4.28 59.61 4.70
N ILE A 156 -5.46 60.02 5.14
CA ILE A 156 -6.58 59.12 5.45
C ILE A 156 -7.01 58.34 4.20
N ASP A 157 -7.12 58.99 3.05
CA ASP A 157 -7.52 58.34 1.80
C ASP A 157 -6.45 57.37 1.30
N SER A 158 -5.16 57.70 1.47
CA SER A 158 -4.04 56.79 1.19
C SER A 158 -4.10 55.56 2.11
N GLN A 159 -4.30 55.76 3.41
CA GLN A 159 -4.46 54.66 4.37
C GLN A 159 -5.65 53.76 4.01
N LYS A 160 -6.80 54.34 3.66
CA LYS A 160 -7.99 53.59 3.21
C LYS A 160 -7.72 52.78 1.94
N LYS A 161 -6.97 53.34 0.97
CA LYS A 161 -6.57 52.62 -0.25
C LYS A 161 -5.66 51.44 0.08
N ASN A 162 -4.66 51.64 0.94
CA ASN A 162 -3.75 50.57 1.37
C ASN A 162 -4.51 49.46 2.11
N GLN A 163 -5.44 49.81 3.01
CA GLN A 163 -6.29 48.83 3.69
C GLN A 163 -7.15 48.04 2.70
N LYS A 164 -7.74 48.69 1.69
CA LYS A 164 -8.49 48.00 0.64
C LYS A 164 -7.62 47.02 -0.15
N GLN A 165 -6.42 47.44 -0.55
CA GLN A 165 -5.46 46.56 -1.24
C GLN A 165 -5.03 45.37 -0.38
N GLN A 166 -4.81 45.57 0.92
CA GLN A 166 -4.52 44.49 1.86
C GLN A 166 -5.70 43.51 1.97
N LEU A 167 -6.94 44.00 2.06
CA LEU A 167 -8.14 43.15 2.08
C LEU A 167 -8.31 42.36 0.78
N GLU A 168 -8.01 42.95 -0.37
CA GLU A 168 -8.04 42.26 -1.67
C GLU A 168 -6.96 41.18 -1.78
N SER A 169 -5.75 41.47 -1.29
CA SER A 169 -4.65 40.50 -1.17
C SER A 169 -5.01 39.34 -0.24
N LEU A 170 -5.66 39.61 0.90
CA LEU A 170 -6.15 38.56 1.80
C LEU A 170 -7.22 37.67 1.13
N LYS A 171 -8.08 38.23 0.27
CA LYS A 171 -9.06 37.44 -0.48
C LYS A 171 -8.38 36.49 -1.49
N SER A 172 -7.33 36.94 -2.19
CA SER A 172 -6.59 36.08 -3.10
C SER A 172 -5.82 35.00 -2.34
N LEU A 173 -5.19 35.34 -1.21
CA LEU A 173 -4.49 34.39 -0.35
C LEU A 173 -5.43 33.32 0.21
N THR A 174 -6.59 33.71 0.74
CA THR A 174 -7.58 32.76 1.26
C THR A 174 -8.13 31.84 0.16
N LYS A 175 -8.30 32.35 -1.07
CA LYS A 175 -8.67 31.51 -2.23
C LYS A 175 -7.57 30.49 -2.55
N ASN A 176 -6.31 30.90 -2.53
CA ASN A 176 -5.17 30.01 -2.77
C ASN A 176 -5.05 28.92 -1.69
N VAL A 177 -5.16 29.30 -0.42
CA VAL A 177 -5.15 28.35 0.71
C VAL A 177 -6.30 27.35 0.59
N LYS A 178 -7.52 27.80 0.26
CA LYS A 178 -8.67 26.91 0.04
C LYS A 178 -8.42 25.94 -1.12
N ALA A 179 -7.86 26.42 -2.23
CA ALA A 179 -7.55 25.60 -3.39
C ALA A 179 -6.48 24.53 -3.06
N GLU A 180 -5.44 24.90 -2.32
CA GLU A 180 -4.39 23.98 -1.88
C GLU A 180 -4.93 22.93 -0.89
N CYS A 181 -5.73 23.35 0.10
CA CYS A 181 -6.43 22.43 1.00
C CYS A 181 -7.32 21.44 0.22
N ALA A 182 -8.06 21.90 -0.79
CA ALA A 182 -8.89 21.04 -1.62
C ALA A 182 -8.05 20.02 -2.41
N LYS A 183 -6.94 20.46 -3.02
CA LYS A 183 -5.99 19.56 -3.71
C LYS A 183 -5.44 18.50 -2.75
N ARG A 184 -4.96 18.91 -1.58
CA ARG A 184 -4.39 17.99 -0.58
C ARG A 184 -5.43 17.00 -0.04
N LEU A 185 -6.67 17.44 0.18
CA LEU A 185 -7.77 16.54 0.55
C LEU A 185 -8.06 15.51 -0.56
N ASN A 186 -8.00 15.91 -1.82
CA ASN A 186 -8.18 14.99 -2.95
C ASN A 186 -7.03 13.98 -3.04
N GLU A 187 -5.78 14.40 -2.86
CA GLU A 187 -4.63 13.48 -2.82
C GLU A 187 -4.75 12.47 -1.67
N VAL A 188 -5.15 12.91 -0.48
CA VAL A 188 -5.38 12.02 0.66
C VAL A 188 -6.50 11.03 0.36
N LYS A 189 -7.59 11.47 -0.28
CA LYS A 189 -8.68 10.58 -0.71
C LYS A 189 -8.17 9.54 -1.72
N LEU A 190 -7.41 9.95 -2.73
CA LEU A 190 -6.83 9.04 -3.72
C LEU A 190 -5.91 8.01 -3.08
N LYS A 191 -5.03 8.43 -2.16
CA LYS A 191 -4.17 7.51 -1.40
C LYS A 191 -4.96 6.52 -0.57
N LYS A 192 -6.05 6.96 0.08
CA LYS A 192 -6.94 6.07 0.84
C LYS A 192 -7.61 5.03 -0.07
N VAL A 193 -8.07 5.45 -1.26
CA VAL A 193 -8.66 4.53 -2.24
C VAL A 193 -7.62 3.54 -2.75
N GLN A 194 -6.43 4.00 -3.14
CA GLN A 194 -5.34 3.13 -3.58
C GLN A 194 -4.93 2.12 -2.49
N TRP A 195 -4.84 2.55 -1.24
CA TRP A 195 -4.56 1.68 -0.11
C TRP A 195 -5.68 0.66 0.13
N ALA A 196 -6.94 1.08 0.04
CA ALA A 196 -8.09 0.18 0.16
C ALA A 196 -8.10 -0.88 -0.96
N VAL A 197 -7.88 -0.46 -2.21
CA VAL A 197 -7.76 -1.36 -3.36
C VAL A 197 -6.59 -2.32 -3.14
N LYS A 198 -5.40 -1.81 -2.80
CA LYS A 198 -4.23 -2.64 -2.51
C LYS A 198 -4.52 -3.67 -1.42
N ASN A 199 -5.18 -3.28 -0.33
CA ASN A 199 -5.51 -4.19 0.76
C ASN A 199 -6.52 -5.27 0.40
N LEU A 200 -7.37 -5.02 -0.60
CA LEU A 200 -8.39 -5.95 -1.08
C LEU A 200 -7.92 -6.81 -2.25
N THR A 201 -6.91 -6.36 -3.00
CA THR A 201 -6.27 -7.13 -4.08
C THR A 201 -5.08 -7.94 -3.58
N THR A 202 -4.33 -7.43 -2.61
CA THR A 202 -3.19 -8.15 -2.03
C THR A 202 -3.64 -9.13 -0.96
N ARG A 203 -2.88 -10.22 -0.87
CA ARG A 203 -3.10 -11.26 0.13
C ARG A 203 -2.69 -10.77 1.52
N LYS A 204 -3.52 -11.04 2.52
CA LYS A 204 -3.21 -10.83 3.94
C LYS A 204 -2.58 -12.10 4.52
N ARG A 205 -1.70 -11.95 5.51
CA ARG A 205 -1.08 -13.10 6.19
C ARG A 205 -2.10 -13.78 7.11
N LEU A 206 -2.85 -14.74 6.56
CA LEU A 206 -3.81 -15.56 7.30
C LEU A 206 -3.15 -16.89 7.70
N GLY A 207 -2.91 -17.08 8.99
CA GLY A 207 -2.23 -18.26 9.53
C GLY A 207 -0.72 -18.09 9.69
N ARG A 208 -0.01 -19.21 9.86
CA ARG A 208 1.44 -19.23 10.14
C ARG A 208 2.31 -19.38 8.90
N GLY A 209 1.77 -19.98 7.84
CA GLY A 209 2.53 -20.26 6.61
C GLY A 209 2.71 -19.04 5.70
N LYS A 210 3.69 -19.14 4.81
CA LYS A 210 3.85 -18.24 3.66
C LYS A 210 3.03 -18.77 2.49
N PHE A 211 2.53 -17.88 1.64
CA PHE A 211 1.83 -18.29 0.43
C PHE A 211 2.81 -18.48 -0.69
N GLU A 212 2.70 -19.63 -1.31
CA GLU A 212 3.31 -19.93 -2.59
C GLU A 212 2.18 -19.93 -3.63
N PRO A 213 2.28 -19.13 -4.70
CA PRO A 213 1.30 -19.17 -5.78
C PRO A 213 1.22 -20.56 -6.39
N HIS A 214 0.15 -20.81 -7.13
CA HIS A 214 0.02 -22.05 -7.86
C HIS A 214 0.88 -21.97 -9.13
N GLU A 215 1.78 -22.92 -9.33
CA GLU A 215 2.54 -23.05 -10.57
C GLU A 215 1.65 -23.67 -11.65
N GLU A 216 1.55 -22.99 -12.79
CA GLU A 216 0.75 -23.45 -13.92
C GLU A 216 1.51 -24.56 -14.66
N PRO A 217 0.87 -25.70 -14.97
CA PRO A 217 1.53 -26.79 -15.68
C PRO A 217 1.80 -26.40 -17.14
N ILE A 218 2.99 -26.71 -17.63
CA ILE A 218 3.43 -26.34 -18.98
C ILE A 218 3.75 -27.60 -19.76
N LEU A 219 3.23 -27.66 -20.98
CA LEU A 219 3.62 -28.67 -21.95
C LEU A 219 4.85 -28.16 -22.71
N THR A 220 5.96 -28.88 -22.61
CA THR A 220 7.13 -28.64 -23.47
C THR A 220 6.79 -28.96 -24.94
N PRO A 221 7.52 -28.43 -25.93
CA PRO A 221 7.18 -28.65 -27.34
C PRO A 221 7.23 -30.13 -27.75
N SER A 222 8.03 -30.96 -27.08
CA SER A 222 8.06 -32.42 -27.29
C SER A 222 6.88 -33.13 -26.64
N GLN A 223 6.32 -32.57 -25.58
CA GLN A 223 5.15 -33.09 -24.89
C GLN A 223 3.84 -32.54 -25.47
N LEU A 224 3.90 -31.48 -26.29
CA LEU A 224 2.73 -30.88 -26.90
C LEU A 224 2.08 -31.90 -27.84
N PRO A 225 0.87 -32.38 -27.52
CA PRO A 225 0.26 -33.48 -28.24
C PRO A 225 -0.30 -33.05 -29.60
N GLY A 226 -0.24 -33.94 -30.59
CA GLY A 226 -0.88 -33.74 -31.91
C GLY A 226 -2.36 -34.17 -31.97
N SER A 227 -2.79 -35.11 -31.12
CA SER A 227 -4.22 -35.47 -30.93
C SER A 227 -4.64 -35.54 -29.44
N LEU A 228 -5.91 -35.20 -29.13
CA LEU A 228 -6.48 -35.24 -27.77
C LEU A 228 -6.34 -36.60 -27.08
N ARG A 229 -6.22 -37.69 -27.86
CA ARG A 229 -6.00 -39.04 -27.34
C ARG A 229 -4.61 -39.22 -26.70
N CYS A 230 -3.66 -38.37 -27.07
CA CYS A 230 -2.29 -38.37 -26.55
C CYS A 230 -2.12 -37.38 -25.40
N LEU A 231 -3.18 -36.68 -24.98
CA LEU A 231 -3.10 -35.75 -23.86
C LEU A 231 -2.91 -36.54 -22.56
N THR A 232 -1.77 -36.34 -21.91
CA THR A 232 -1.56 -36.81 -20.55
C THR A 232 -2.22 -35.83 -19.58
N SER A 233 -2.79 -36.34 -18.49
CA SER A 233 -3.41 -35.52 -17.45
C SER A 233 -2.37 -34.90 -16.51
N ASP A 234 -1.17 -34.59 -16.99
CA ASP A 234 -0.01 -34.21 -16.18
C ASP A 234 -0.11 -32.81 -15.55
N GLY A 235 -1.32 -32.26 -15.52
CA GLY A 235 -1.63 -31.00 -14.86
C GLY A 235 -1.72 -31.14 -13.34
N SER A 236 -1.40 -30.04 -12.66
CA SER A 236 -1.77 -29.86 -11.27
C SER A 236 -3.26 -30.14 -11.04
N SER A 237 -3.58 -30.80 -9.92
CA SER A 237 -4.97 -31.11 -9.61
C SER A 237 -5.78 -29.81 -9.45
N LEU A 238 -6.97 -29.74 -10.08
CA LEU A 238 -7.93 -28.64 -9.95
C LEU A 238 -8.17 -28.26 -8.48
N ILE A 239 -8.12 -29.24 -7.57
CA ILE A 239 -8.27 -29.03 -6.13
C ILE A 239 -7.17 -28.11 -5.58
N GLN A 240 -5.91 -28.29 -5.99
CA GLN A 240 -4.80 -27.44 -5.55
C GLN A 240 -5.01 -26.01 -6.01
N GLU A 241 -5.37 -25.80 -7.28
CA GLU A 241 -5.68 -24.47 -7.83
C GLU A 241 -6.80 -23.78 -7.04
N ARG A 242 -7.90 -24.51 -6.77
CA ARG A 242 -9.03 -23.97 -6.00
C ARG A 242 -8.65 -23.64 -4.56
N VAL A 243 -7.87 -24.50 -3.90
CA VAL A 243 -7.36 -24.25 -2.55
C VAL A 243 -6.47 -23.01 -2.53
N LYS A 244 -5.58 -22.86 -3.52
CA LYS A 244 -4.70 -21.69 -3.65
C LYS A 244 -5.49 -20.42 -3.94
N SER A 245 -6.52 -20.45 -4.78
CA SER A 245 -7.46 -19.34 -5.00
C SER A 245 -8.15 -18.92 -3.71
N LEU A 246 -8.68 -19.87 -2.92
CA LEU A 246 -9.31 -19.58 -1.63
C LEU A 246 -8.32 -18.99 -0.62
N GLN A 247 -7.07 -19.46 -0.63
CA GLN A 247 -6.00 -18.90 0.19
C GLN A 247 -5.60 -17.50 -0.25
N GLN A 248 -5.54 -17.23 -1.55
CA GLN A 248 -5.22 -15.92 -2.13
C GLN A 248 -6.30 -14.89 -1.79
N ARG A 249 -7.57 -15.31 -1.80
CA ARG A 249 -8.75 -14.52 -1.39
C ARG A 249 -8.92 -14.33 0.10
N ASN A 250 -7.97 -14.80 0.92
CA ASN A 250 -8.03 -14.74 2.39
C ASN A 250 -9.27 -15.45 2.99
N ILE A 251 -9.83 -16.45 2.30
CA ILE A 251 -10.93 -17.28 2.81
C ILE A 251 -10.37 -18.44 3.62
N LEU A 252 -9.32 -19.10 3.09
CA LEU A 252 -8.64 -20.19 3.77
C LEU A 252 -7.29 -19.75 4.36
N PRO A 253 -6.98 -20.14 5.61
CA PRO A 253 -5.67 -19.92 6.20
C PRO A 253 -4.62 -20.84 5.56
N ILE A 254 -3.36 -20.43 5.60
CA ILE A 254 -2.24 -21.31 5.25
C ILE A 254 -1.70 -21.96 6.52
N GLY A 255 -1.72 -23.29 6.52
CA GLY A 255 -0.98 -24.08 7.47
C GLY A 255 0.50 -23.77 7.35
N GLY A 256 1.14 -23.31 8.43
CA GLY A 256 2.60 -23.24 8.44
C GLY A 256 3.20 -24.64 8.34
N ALA A 257 4.53 -24.73 8.21
CA ALA A 257 5.25 -26.00 8.35
C ALA A 257 4.73 -26.72 9.58
N ASN A 258 3.87 -27.70 9.34
CA ASN A 258 3.23 -28.46 10.38
C ASN A 258 4.37 -29.29 10.96
N LYS A 259 4.97 -28.86 12.08
CA LYS A 259 5.54 -29.83 13.03
C LYS A 259 4.41 -30.82 13.21
N SER A 260 4.58 -32.00 12.64
CA SER A 260 3.49 -32.90 12.32
C SER A 260 2.51 -32.94 13.48
N ARG A 261 1.22 -33.03 13.19
CA ARG A 261 0.21 -33.43 14.16
C ARG A 261 0.46 -34.85 14.69
N THR A 262 1.70 -35.36 14.67
CA THR A 262 2.11 -36.30 15.69
C THR A 262 1.75 -35.63 17.00
N ARG A 263 0.66 -36.12 17.62
CA ARG A 263 0.37 -35.83 19.00
C ARG A 263 1.64 -36.27 19.69
N LYS A 264 2.49 -35.33 20.06
CA LYS A 264 3.62 -35.64 20.92
C LYS A 264 2.94 -36.17 22.16
N ASN A 265 2.97 -37.49 22.33
CA ASN A 265 2.51 -38.10 23.56
C ASN A 265 3.46 -37.58 24.62
N ARG A 266 3.04 -36.50 25.29
CA ARG A 266 3.82 -35.85 26.36
C ARG A 266 4.06 -36.84 27.50
N LEU A 267 3.20 -37.85 27.60
CA LEU A 267 3.28 -38.94 28.55
C LEU A 267 3.80 -40.20 27.86
N LYS A 268 4.68 -40.93 28.55
CA LYS A 268 5.11 -42.26 28.13
C LYS A 268 3.89 -43.19 28.13
N ILE A 269 3.59 -43.81 26.99
CA ILE A 269 2.58 -44.88 26.95
C ILE A 269 3.17 -46.07 27.69
N LYS A 270 2.52 -46.49 28.79
CA LYS A 270 2.90 -47.71 29.50
C LYS A 270 2.22 -48.90 28.83
N PHE A 271 2.99 -49.70 28.12
CA PHE A 271 2.53 -51.00 27.65
C PHE A 271 2.57 -51.98 28.83
N VAL A 272 1.41 -52.52 29.19
CA VAL A 272 1.27 -53.54 30.22
C VAL A 272 0.61 -54.76 29.57
N GLU A 273 1.25 -55.91 29.69
CA GLU A 273 0.67 -57.18 29.26
C GLU A 273 -0.60 -57.48 30.05
N LYS A 274 -1.65 -57.93 29.36
CA LYS A 274 -2.88 -58.36 30.02
C LYS A 274 -2.60 -59.63 30.84
N ARG A 275 -3.21 -59.73 32.03
CA ARG A 275 -3.05 -60.89 32.92
C ARG A 275 -3.39 -62.22 32.24
N THR A 276 -4.39 -62.22 31.36
CA THR A 276 -4.83 -63.39 30.59
C THR A 276 -3.78 -63.92 29.63
N VAL A 277 -2.95 -63.04 29.06
CA VAL A 277 -1.85 -63.42 28.16
C VAL A 277 -0.66 -63.93 28.97
N LYS A 278 -0.45 -63.33 30.16
CA LYS A 278 0.62 -63.75 31.07
C LYS A 278 0.41 -65.13 31.69
N SER A 279 -0.84 -65.62 31.78
CA SER A 279 -1.18 -66.94 32.33
C SER A 279 -1.07 -68.09 31.33
N VAL A 280 -0.83 -67.80 30.04
CA VAL A 280 -0.65 -68.82 29.00
C VAL A 280 0.81 -69.30 29.05
N THR A 281 1.02 -70.52 29.52
CA THR A 281 2.31 -71.23 29.53
C THR A 281 2.32 -72.34 28.47
N VAL A 282 3.49 -72.91 28.16
CA VAL A 282 3.64 -73.95 27.10
C VAL A 282 2.71 -75.15 27.31
N ASP A 283 2.34 -75.44 28.56
CA ASP A 283 1.47 -76.56 28.94
C ASP A 283 0.00 -76.17 29.11
N SER A 284 -0.37 -74.90 28.85
CA SER A 284 -1.76 -74.46 28.93
C SER A 284 -2.54 -74.99 27.73
N GLN A 285 -3.41 -75.97 27.99
CA GLN A 285 -4.31 -76.50 26.95
C GLN A 285 -5.39 -75.49 26.62
N ILE A 286 -5.54 -75.22 25.32
CA ILE A 286 -6.60 -74.38 24.78
C ILE A 286 -7.88 -75.23 24.80
N VAL A 287 -8.88 -74.80 25.56
CA VAL A 287 -10.24 -75.39 25.55
C VAL A 287 -11.07 -74.72 24.46
#